data_AF-A0A5N4CNA1-F1
#
_entry.id   AF-A0A5N4CNA1-F1
#
_cell.length_a   1.000
_cell.length_b   1.000
_cell.length_c   1.000
_cell.angle_alpha   90.00
_cell.angle_beta   90.00
_cell.angle_gamma   90.00
#
_symmetry.space_group_name_H-M   'P 1'
#
loop_
_entity.id
_entity.type
_entity.pdbx_description
1 polymer ?
#
loop_
_entity_poly.entity_id
_entity_poly.type
_entity_poly.pdbx_seq_one_letter_code
_entity_poly.pdbx_strand_id
1 'polypeptide(L)'
;MVDEYKRILLVKGLQNIDDYHFRMLKSLLARNLKLTSKAQDKYDRIKIADLMEAKFPGVACVNKLIELIEGIKELEELKQNLRMEMLKVAKKTKAERTTSAKKSNQEETGSATPAPTTSSAQAPERGKQSPVAQNQKAQVQRKVAARGSVLQKGPMTVMVLKATELFEYESPDKGKSTMFHATVVTASQFFQVKVLNANLKEKFIKQKVITISDYFECKGILEVNEASSVSEAGPDQKLEVPNSIIKRANETPKIDNLHKQASGTFVYGLFELHQKRVNVKNTIYEIQDKTGKMDVVGNGKWHDVQCKEGDKLRLFCFKLRTIDRKLKLACVDHSFIKVVKNRGRTNQS
;
A
#
# COMPACT_ATOMS: atom_id res chain seq x y z
N MET A 1 -10.90 12.28 25.93
CA MET A 1 -11.25 11.56 24.68
C MET A 1 -10.65 12.38 23.55
N VAL A 2 -9.72 11.83 22.75
CA VAL A 2 -9.12 12.60 21.63
C VAL A 2 -10.21 12.86 20.60
N ASP A 3 -10.41 14.13 20.23
CA ASP A 3 -11.40 14.53 19.22
C ASP A 3 -11.14 13.75 17.91
N GLU A 4 -12.17 13.07 17.41
CA GLU A 4 -12.10 12.25 16.20
C GLU A 4 -11.70 13.11 14.98
N TYR A 5 -12.08 14.39 14.98
CA TYR A 5 -11.68 15.36 13.95
C TYR A 5 -10.22 15.80 14.09
N LYS A 6 -9.70 15.96 15.31
CA LYS A 6 -8.26 16.20 15.53
C LYS A 6 -7.42 15.04 15.02
N ARG A 7 -7.89 13.81 15.24
CA ARG A 7 -7.23 12.61 14.72
C ARG A 7 -7.20 12.60 13.19
N ILE A 8 -8.31 12.96 12.54
CA ILE A 8 -8.37 13.12 11.09
C ILE A 8 -7.38 14.20 10.63
N LEU A 9 -7.42 15.38 11.24
CA LEU A 9 -6.55 16.51 10.92
C LEU A 9 -5.07 16.11 10.94
N LEU A 10 -4.60 15.48 12.02
CA LEU A 10 -3.20 15.14 12.19
C LEU A 10 -2.79 13.92 11.35
N VAL A 11 -3.47 12.78 11.55
CA VAL A 11 -3.02 11.48 11.02
C VAL A 11 -3.39 11.31 9.55
N LYS A 12 -4.59 11.77 9.17
CA LYS A 12 -5.08 11.67 7.79
C LYS A 12 -4.73 12.92 6.99
N GLY A 13 -4.62 14.09 7.61
CA GLY A 13 -4.25 15.36 6.98
C GLY A 13 -2.75 15.66 7.01
N LEU A 14 -2.27 16.35 8.05
CA LEU A 14 -0.93 16.97 8.08
C LEU A 14 0.24 15.98 7.94
N GLN A 15 0.13 14.75 8.46
CA GLN A 15 1.14 13.70 8.27
C GLN A 15 1.23 13.19 6.82
N ASN A 16 0.22 13.47 6.02
CA ASN A 16 0.17 13.09 4.61
C ASN A 16 0.59 14.20 3.65
N ILE A 17 1.08 15.32 4.18
CA ILE A 17 1.59 16.45 3.42
C ILE A 17 3.11 16.44 3.53
N ASP A 18 3.81 16.54 2.40
CA ASP A 18 5.27 16.63 2.40
C ASP A 18 5.78 17.93 3.05
N ASP A 19 7.09 18.01 3.29
CA ASP A 19 7.66 19.14 4.03
C ASP A 19 7.58 20.47 3.28
N TYR A 20 7.54 20.45 1.94
CA TYR A 20 7.39 21.65 1.12
C TYR A 20 5.99 22.23 1.29
N HIS A 21 4.97 21.42 1.04
CA HIS A 21 3.57 21.82 1.17
C HIS A 21 3.21 22.12 2.64
N PHE A 22 3.78 21.41 3.61
CA PHE A 22 3.57 21.71 5.02
C PHE A 22 4.16 23.08 5.40
N ARG A 23 5.32 23.44 4.86
CA ARG A 23 5.89 24.79 5.03
C ARG A 23 5.00 25.86 4.41
N MET A 24 4.46 25.60 3.21
CA MET A 24 3.50 26.49 2.57
C MET A 24 2.22 26.66 3.43
N LEU A 25 1.68 25.58 3.98
CA LEU A 25 0.52 25.64 4.89
C LEU A 25 0.81 26.45 6.15
N LYS A 26 2.00 26.29 6.75
CA LYS A 26 2.43 27.13 7.89
C LYS A 26 2.48 28.61 7.53
N SER A 27 2.83 28.94 6.28
CA SER A 27 2.77 30.31 5.76
C SER A 27 1.34 30.82 5.65
N LEU A 28 0.44 30.03 5.04
CA LEU A 28 -0.96 30.41 4.87
C LEU A 28 -1.72 30.52 6.21
N LEU A 29 -1.38 29.68 7.18
CA LEU A 29 -1.96 29.68 8.52
C LEU A 29 -1.38 30.75 9.45
N ALA A 30 -0.35 31.47 9.04
CA ALA A 30 0.41 32.38 9.90
C ALA A 30 -0.48 33.39 10.63
N ARG A 31 -1.39 34.02 9.89
CA ARG A 31 -2.32 35.02 10.44
C ARG A 31 -3.38 34.36 11.32
N ASN A 32 -3.94 33.23 10.89
CA ASN A 32 -5.01 32.54 11.63
C ASN A 32 -4.55 31.98 12.98
N LEU A 33 -3.33 31.42 13.01
CA LEU A 33 -2.75 30.79 14.19
C LEU A 33 -1.77 31.71 14.94
N LYS A 34 -1.61 32.97 14.50
CA LYS A 34 -0.67 33.95 15.05
C LYS A 34 0.77 33.40 15.12
N LEU A 35 1.23 32.74 14.06
CA LEU A 35 2.58 32.17 13.99
C LEU A 35 3.60 33.28 13.73
N THR A 36 4.61 33.38 14.58
CA THR A 36 5.82 34.15 14.30
C THR A 36 6.72 33.40 13.31
N SER A 37 7.66 34.09 12.67
CA SER A 37 8.65 33.46 11.77
C SER A 37 9.41 32.31 12.45
N LYS A 38 9.79 32.49 13.72
CA LYS A 38 10.44 31.46 14.55
C LYS A 38 9.52 30.27 14.83
N ALA A 39 8.22 30.50 15.01
CA ALA A 39 7.24 29.43 15.22
C ALA A 39 6.98 28.64 13.93
N GLN A 40 6.93 29.31 12.78
CA GLN A 40 6.79 28.65 11.48
C GLN A 40 7.94 27.70 11.19
N ASP A 41 9.17 28.03 11.60
CA ASP A 41 10.31 27.13 11.41
C ASP A 41 10.28 25.94 12.38
N LYS A 42 10.05 26.20 13.67
CA LYS A 42 10.17 25.19 14.73
C LYS A 42 8.96 24.27 14.93
N TYR A 43 7.75 24.69 14.53
CA TYR A 43 6.56 23.91 14.83
C TYR A 43 6.43 22.72 13.90
N ASP A 44 6.33 21.54 14.51
CA ASP A 44 6.05 20.28 13.86
C ASP A 44 4.55 20.12 13.57
N ARG A 45 4.21 19.04 12.86
CA ARG A 45 2.83 18.73 12.46
C ARG A 45 1.89 18.54 13.65
N ILE A 46 2.40 18.09 14.79
CA ILE A 46 1.60 17.85 16.01
C ILE A 46 1.21 19.20 16.61
N LYS A 47 2.18 20.09 16.81
CA LYS A 47 1.93 21.44 17.34
C LYS A 47 1.00 22.25 16.45
N ILE A 48 1.14 22.15 15.13
CA ILE A 48 0.21 22.81 14.20
C ILE A 48 -1.20 22.22 14.30
N ALA A 49 -1.34 20.89 14.43
CA ALA A 49 -2.65 20.26 14.63
C ALA A 49 -3.31 20.73 15.93
N ASP A 50 -2.56 20.82 17.03
CA ASP A 50 -3.06 21.30 18.32
C ASP A 50 -3.59 22.74 18.21
N LEU A 51 -2.84 23.62 17.55
CA LEU A 51 -3.24 25.01 17.34
C LEU A 51 -4.45 25.14 16.42
N MET A 52 -4.51 24.33 15.36
CA MET A 52 -5.64 24.31 14.44
C MET A 52 -6.91 23.79 15.11
N GLU A 53 -6.83 22.76 15.95
CA GLU A 53 -7.98 22.27 16.73
C GLU A 53 -8.46 23.33 17.73
N ALA A 54 -7.53 23.95 18.46
CA ALA A 54 -7.87 25.01 19.43
C ALA A 54 -8.53 26.22 18.75
N LYS A 55 -8.09 26.57 17.53
CA LYS A 55 -8.62 27.71 16.78
C LYS A 55 -9.90 27.38 16.01
N PHE A 56 -10.04 26.14 15.53
CA PHE A 56 -11.11 25.65 14.68
C PHE A 56 -11.64 24.32 15.23
N PRO A 57 -12.48 24.33 16.27
CA PRO A 57 -12.86 23.10 16.98
C PRO A 57 -13.67 22.11 16.12
N GLY A 58 -13.50 20.82 16.40
CA GLY A 58 -14.23 19.73 15.76
C GLY A 58 -14.06 19.71 14.24
N VAL A 59 -15.17 19.62 13.52
CA VAL A 59 -15.18 19.52 12.04
C VAL A 59 -14.53 20.72 11.35
N ALA A 60 -14.49 21.89 11.99
CA ALA A 60 -13.96 23.12 11.42
C ALA A 60 -12.45 23.04 11.14
N CYS A 61 -11.66 22.33 11.96
CA CYS A 61 -10.22 22.20 11.70
C CYS A 61 -9.93 21.43 10.41
N VAL A 62 -10.71 20.38 10.13
CA VAL A 62 -10.55 19.57 8.92
C VAL A 62 -11.01 20.33 7.69
N ASN A 63 -12.14 21.05 7.78
CA ASN A 63 -12.61 21.94 6.71
C ASN A 63 -11.57 23.02 6.39
N LYS A 64 -10.94 23.59 7.42
CA LYS A 64 -9.91 24.60 7.19
C LYS A 64 -8.69 24.03 6.46
N LEU A 65 -8.29 22.80 6.78
CA LEU A 65 -7.24 22.13 6.04
C LEU A 65 -7.63 21.87 4.58
N ILE A 66 -8.87 21.43 4.33
CA ILE A 66 -9.42 21.20 2.97
C ILE A 66 -9.39 22.48 2.14
N GLU A 67 -9.78 23.61 2.73
CA GLU A 67 -9.75 24.94 2.09
C GLU A 67 -8.32 25.34 1.72
N LEU A 68 -7.36 25.14 2.62
CA LEU A 68 -5.97 25.53 2.39
C LEU A 68 -5.26 24.71 1.32
N ILE A 69 -5.71 23.47 1.10
CA ILE A 69 -5.15 22.60 0.06
C ILE A 69 -5.94 22.65 -1.26
N GLU A 70 -7.00 23.45 -1.32
CA GLU A 70 -7.82 23.61 -2.51
C GLU A 70 -7.02 24.23 -3.65
N GLY A 71 -7.09 23.61 -4.83
CA GLY A 71 -6.38 24.10 -6.02
C GLY A 71 -4.92 23.67 -6.10
N ILE A 72 -4.39 22.97 -5.08
CA ILE A 72 -3.07 22.34 -5.13
C ILE A 72 -3.24 20.95 -5.76
N LYS A 73 -2.81 20.82 -7.03
CA LYS A 73 -3.01 19.62 -7.84
C LYS A 73 -2.43 18.36 -7.17
N GLU A 74 -1.32 18.49 -6.47
CA GLU A 74 -0.61 17.44 -5.74
C GLU A 74 -1.35 16.97 -4.48
N LEU A 75 -2.26 17.78 -3.93
CA LEU A 75 -3.00 17.50 -2.70
C LEU A 75 -4.50 17.24 -2.92
N GLU A 76 -4.97 17.19 -4.18
CA GLU A 76 -6.37 16.92 -4.49
C GLU A 76 -6.83 15.54 -3.99
N GLU A 77 -5.98 14.52 -4.04
CA GLU A 77 -6.31 13.19 -3.49
C GLU A 77 -6.46 13.24 -1.96
N LEU A 78 -5.56 13.97 -1.28
CA LEU A 78 -5.65 14.17 0.17
C LEU A 78 -6.95 14.88 0.55
N LYS A 79 -7.34 15.90 -0.21
CA LYS A 79 -8.60 16.64 -0.04
C LYS A 79 -9.82 15.71 -0.12
N GLN A 80 -9.88 14.82 -1.11
CA GLN A 80 -10.97 13.86 -1.23
C GLN A 80 -10.98 12.85 -0.08
N ASN A 81 -9.82 12.36 0.34
CA ASN A 81 -9.69 11.47 1.49
C ASN A 81 -10.21 12.12 2.79
N LEU A 82 -9.88 13.39 3.04
CA LEU A 82 -10.38 14.13 4.20
C LEU A 82 -11.91 14.26 4.20
N ARG A 83 -12.52 14.54 3.04
CA ARG A 83 -13.99 14.59 2.89
C ARG A 83 -14.64 13.24 3.19
N MET A 84 -14.04 12.14 2.71
CA MET A 84 -14.55 10.80 2.95
C MET A 84 -14.46 10.40 4.43
N GLU A 85 -13.36 10.71 5.11
CA GLU A 85 -13.21 10.45 6.55
C GLU A 85 -14.21 11.26 7.38
N MET A 86 -14.48 12.51 6.99
CA MET A 86 -15.53 13.32 7.62
C MET A 86 -16.93 12.68 7.47
N LEU A 87 -17.26 12.14 6.30
CA LEU A 87 -18.53 11.43 6.10
C LEU A 87 -18.65 10.17 6.95
N LYS A 88 -17.55 9.44 7.17
CA LYS A 88 -17.54 8.25 8.05
C LYS A 88 -17.81 8.62 9.49
N VAL A 89 -17.15 9.66 10.01
CA VAL A 89 -17.39 10.15 11.38
C VAL A 89 -18.83 10.63 11.54
N ALA A 90 -19.35 11.42 10.59
CA ALA A 90 -20.74 11.88 10.63
C ALA A 90 -21.77 10.73 10.65
N LYS A 91 -21.52 9.64 9.91
CA LYS A 91 -22.37 8.43 9.91
C LYS A 91 -22.30 7.69 11.26
N LYS A 92 -21.10 7.56 11.83
CA LYS A 92 -20.88 6.92 13.12
C LYS A 92 -21.56 7.68 14.26
N THR A 93 -21.43 9.01 14.30
CA THR A 93 -22.11 9.84 15.30
C THR A 93 -23.64 9.78 15.17
N LYS A 94 -24.19 9.57 13.96
CA LYS A 94 -25.63 9.33 13.76
C LYS A 94 -26.09 7.95 14.26
N ALA A 95 -25.29 6.91 14.04
CA ALA A 95 -25.58 5.54 14.50
C ALA A 95 -25.45 5.36 16.03
N GLU A 96 -24.56 6.13 16.67
CA GLU A 96 -24.40 6.17 18.12
C GLU A 96 -25.56 6.93 18.80
N ARG A 97 -26.12 7.96 18.13
CA ARG A 97 -27.33 8.65 18.62
C ARG A 97 -28.60 7.80 18.53
N THR A 98 -28.73 6.91 17.53
CA THR A 98 -29.88 5.99 17.42
C THR A 98 -29.79 4.78 18.35
N THR A 99 -28.60 4.36 18.78
CA THR A 99 -28.44 3.28 19.77
C THR A 99 -28.61 3.77 21.21
N SER A 100 -28.26 5.04 21.51
CA SER A 100 -28.52 5.64 22.82
C SER A 100 -30.00 5.98 23.07
N ALA A 101 -30.83 6.12 22.03
CA ALA A 101 -32.26 6.39 22.18
C ALA A 101 -33.11 5.15 22.56
N LYS A 102 -32.51 3.95 22.57
CA LYS A 102 -33.21 2.68 22.86
C LYS A 102 -33.14 2.22 24.32
N LYS A 103 -32.60 3.03 25.22
CA LYS A 103 -32.41 2.68 26.65
C LYS A 103 -33.24 3.49 27.65
N SER A 104 -34.19 4.30 27.19
CA SER A 104 -35.20 4.95 28.04
C SER A 104 -36.54 4.70 27.37
N ASN A 105 -37.29 3.72 27.89
CA ASN A 105 -38.75 3.69 28.00
C ASN A 105 -39.14 2.26 28.40
N GLN A 106 -39.11 2.03 29.72
CA GLN A 106 -39.98 1.06 30.38
C GLN A 106 -41.20 1.83 30.91
N GLU A 107 -42.32 1.14 30.99
CA GLU A 107 -43.69 1.58 31.35
C GLU A 107 -44.45 2.26 30.19
N GLU A 108 -45.66 1.85 29.79
CA GLU A 108 -46.66 0.96 30.40
C GLU A 108 -47.69 0.58 29.30
N THR A 109 -48.42 -0.53 29.50
CA THR A 109 -49.76 -0.91 28.95
C THR A 109 -50.01 -0.85 27.43
N GLY A 110 -50.68 -1.77 26.73
CA GLY A 110 -51.40 -3.01 27.03
C GLY A 110 -52.28 -3.36 25.81
N SER A 111 -52.45 -4.66 25.55
CA SER A 111 -53.57 -5.30 24.81
C SER A 111 -53.54 -5.52 23.28
N ALA A 112 -53.57 -6.83 22.96
CA ALA A 112 -54.35 -7.59 21.96
C ALA A 112 -54.05 -7.53 20.43
N THR A 113 -53.69 -8.71 19.91
CA THR A 113 -53.78 -9.27 18.53
C THR A 113 -55.25 -9.49 18.07
N PRO A 114 -55.59 -9.98 16.83
CA PRO A 114 -54.80 -10.23 15.60
C PRO A 114 -55.49 -9.79 14.25
N ALA A 115 -54.83 -10.14 13.12
CA ALA A 115 -55.02 -9.88 11.68
C ALA A 115 -56.42 -10.17 11.04
N PRO A 116 -56.68 -9.80 9.75
CA PRO A 116 -56.34 -10.69 8.60
C PRO A 116 -56.05 -10.04 7.19
N THR A 117 -55.24 -10.75 6.39
CA THR A 117 -55.41 -11.29 5.00
C THR A 117 -55.79 -10.43 3.74
N THR A 118 -55.10 -10.80 2.62
CA THR A 118 -55.45 -10.80 1.16
C THR A 118 -55.40 -9.54 0.27
N SER A 119 -54.52 -9.58 -0.76
CA SER A 119 -54.78 -9.59 -2.24
C SER A 119 -55.09 -8.19 -2.82
N SER A 120 -54.82 -7.78 -4.06
CA SER A 120 -54.65 -8.42 -5.37
C SER A 120 -53.90 -7.45 -6.32
N ALA A 121 -53.41 -8.01 -7.42
CA ALA A 121 -52.76 -7.37 -8.57
C ALA A 121 -53.61 -6.33 -9.32
N GLN A 122 -52.95 -5.41 -10.05
CA GLN A 122 -52.97 -5.31 -11.53
C GLN A 122 -52.33 -4.00 -12.03
N ALA A 123 -51.44 -4.12 -13.02
CA ALA A 123 -51.13 -3.09 -14.03
C ALA A 123 -52.12 -3.24 -15.21
N PRO A 124 -52.24 -2.27 -16.15
CA PRO A 124 -51.36 -2.30 -17.32
C PRO A 124 -51.09 -0.96 -18.07
N GLU A 125 -50.00 -0.97 -18.87
CA GLU A 125 -49.75 -0.35 -20.20
C GLU A 125 -49.97 1.17 -20.44
N ARG A 126 -49.28 1.91 -21.32
CA ARG A 126 -48.50 1.64 -22.54
C ARG A 126 -47.74 2.93 -22.95
N GLY A 127 -46.60 2.82 -23.64
CA GLY A 127 -46.01 3.93 -24.41
C GLY A 127 -44.66 3.58 -25.00
N LYS A 128 -44.61 3.38 -26.32
CA LYS A 128 -43.47 2.85 -27.10
C LYS A 128 -42.59 3.96 -27.71
N GLN A 129 -41.38 3.53 -28.10
CA GLN A 129 -40.53 3.93 -29.25
C GLN A 129 -39.27 4.82 -29.02
N SER A 130 -38.15 4.21 -29.45
CA SER A 130 -36.70 4.56 -29.50
C SER A 130 -36.35 5.54 -30.65
N PRO A 131 -35.08 5.75 -31.14
CA PRO A 131 -33.72 5.34 -30.70
C PRO A 131 -32.56 6.40 -30.91
N VAL A 132 -31.32 6.01 -30.55
CA VAL A 132 -29.97 6.47 -31.02
C VAL A 132 -29.35 7.78 -30.48
N ALA A 133 -28.17 7.67 -29.82
CA ALA A 133 -26.90 8.28 -30.28
C ALA A 133 -25.73 8.04 -29.30
N GLN A 134 -24.60 7.62 -29.87
CA GLN A 134 -23.31 7.37 -29.22
C GLN A 134 -22.71 8.65 -28.61
N ASN A 135 -22.04 8.52 -27.46
CA ASN A 135 -20.79 9.24 -27.24
C ASN A 135 -19.91 8.51 -26.23
N GLN A 136 -18.86 7.90 -26.76
CA GLN A 136 -17.76 7.29 -26.03
C GLN A 136 -16.98 8.40 -25.31
N LYS A 137 -17.07 8.47 -23.98
CA LYS A 137 -16.08 9.17 -23.18
C LYS A 137 -15.03 8.17 -22.75
N ALA A 138 -13.85 8.29 -23.37
CA ALA A 138 -12.64 7.58 -22.98
C ALA A 138 -12.43 7.72 -21.46
N GLN A 139 -12.51 6.58 -20.79
CA GLN A 139 -12.32 6.45 -19.35
C GLN A 139 -10.83 6.59 -19.07
N VAL A 140 -10.35 7.82 -18.88
CA VAL A 140 -8.98 8.06 -18.42
C VAL A 140 -8.90 7.66 -16.95
N GLN A 141 -8.63 6.37 -16.72
CA GLN A 141 -8.24 5.85 -15.40
C GLN A 141 -6.90 6.49 -15.03
N ARG A 142 -6.96 7.56 -14.24
CA ARG A 142 -5.80 8.23 -13.68
C ARG A 142 -5.24 7.33 -12.57
N LYS A 143 -4.28 6.47 -12.92
CA LYS A 143 -3.59 5.61 -11.96
C LYS A 143 -2.83 6.47 -10.96
N VAL A 144 -3.19 6.36 -9.69
CA VAL A 144 -2.49 7.01 -8.58
C VAL A 144 -1.12 6.33 -8.45
N ALA A 145 -0.07 7.09 -8.76
CA ALA A 145 1.31 6.66 -8.59
C ALA A 145 1.64 6.67 -7.08
N ALA A 146 2.14 5.56 -6.54
CA ALA A 146 2.59 5.51 -5.15
C ALA A 146 3.62 6.62 -4.85
N ARG A 147 3.55 7.29 -3.69
CA ARG A 147 4.45 8.42 -3.33
C ARG A 147 5.92 8.10 -3.62
N GLY A 148 6.53 8.87 -4.53
CA GLY A 148 7.92 8.68 -4.97
C GLY A 148 8.12 7.66 -6.09
N SER A 149 7.05 7.22 -6.77
CA SER A 149 7.15 6.49 -8.02
C SER A 149 7.15 7.43 -9.23
N VAL A 150 8.01 7.14 -10.20
CA VAL A 150 8.16 7.90 -11.44
C VAL A 150 7.59 7.06 -12.58
N LEU A 151 6.68 7.64 -13.37
CA LEU A 151 6.18 7.01 -14.59
C LEU A 151 7.25 7.07 -15.67
N GLN A 152 7.68 5.91 -16.15
CA GLN A 152 8.61 5.74 -17.26
C GLN A 152 7.81 5.30 -18.48
N LYS A 153 7.65 6.21 -19.45
CA LYS A 153 6.90 5.94 -20.69
C LYS A 153 7.74 5.21 -21.74
N GLY A 154 9.06 5.48 -21.77
CA GLY A 154 9.96 4.91 -22.78
C GLY A 154 10.04 3.39 -22.71
N PRO A 155 10.15 2.70 -23.85
CA PRO A 155 10.37 1.26 -23.87
C PRO A 155 11.75 0.92 -23.28
N MET A 156 11.80 -0.13 -22.48
CA MET A 156 13.03 -0.68 -21.93
C MET A 156 13.10 -2.18 -22.23
N THR A 157 14.14 -2.58 -22.96
CA THR A 157 14.41 -3.99 -23.25
C THR A 157 15.18 -4.62 -22.09
N VAL A 158 14.67 -5.74 -21.59
CA VAL A 158 15.24 -6.47 -20.46
C VAL A 158 15.21 -7.98 -20.72
N MET A 159 16.17 -8.70 -20.14
CA MET A 159 16.13 -10.16 -20.05
C MET A 159 15.61 -10.58 -18.66
N VAL A 160 14.71 -11.56 -18.63
CA VAL A 160 14.13 -12.07 -17.39
C VAL A 160 15.06 -13.10 -16.75
N LEU A 161 15.46 -12.89 -15.50
CA LEU A 161 16.29 -13.87 -14.77
C LEU A 161 15.47 -14.90 -13.99
N LYS A 162 14.42 -14.43 -13.31
CA LYS A 162 13.56 -15.26 -12.45
C LYS A 162 12.22 -14.58 -12.25
N ALA A 163 11.17 -15.37 -12.07
CA ALA A 163 9.84 -14.93 -11.69
C ALA A 163 9.26 -15.89 -10.64
N THR A 164 8.54 -15.35 -9.66
CA THR A 164 7.83 -16.16 -8.66
C THR A 164 6.54 -16.71 -9.24
N GLU A 165 5.98 -17.73 -8.60
CA GLU A 165 4.58 -18.09 -8.70
C GLU A 165 3.65 -16.88 -8.48
N LEU A 166 2.45 -16.96 -9.04
CA LEU A 166 1.37 -16.00 -8.76
C LEU A 166 0.95 -16.14 -7.31
N PHE A 167 0.67 -15.02 -6.66
CA PHE A 167 0.13 -14.99 -5.30
C PHE A 167 -0.87 -13.86 -5.14
N GLU A 168 -1.81 -14.03 -4.20
CA GLU A 168 -2.82 -13.02 -3.89
C GLU A 168 -2.24 -11.89 -3.05
N TYR A 169 -2.68 -10.67 -3.33
CA TYR A 169 -2.44 -9.47 -2.54
C TYR A 169 -3.70 -8.62 -2.48
N GLU A 170 -3.73 -7.68 -1.54
CA GLU A 170 -4.81 -6.71 -1.42
C GLU A 170 -4.41 -5.41 -2.14
N SER A 171 -5.08 -5.14 -3.25
CA SER A 171 -4.99 -3.90 -4.01
C SER A 171 -5.85 -2.83 -3.35
N PRO A 172 -5.35 -1.60 -3.19
CA PRO A 172 -6.16 -0.48 -2.70
C PRO A 172 -7.42 -0.21 -3.53
N ASP A 173 -7.34 -0.44 -4.85
CA ASP A 173 -8.41 -0.08 -5.79
C ASP A 173 -9.36 -1.27 -6.06
N LYS A 174 -8.82 -2.49 -6.11
CA LYS A 174 -9.53 -3.69 -6.59
C LYS A 174 -9.81 -4.72 -5.51
N GLY A 175 -9.38 -4.50 -4.27
CA GLY A 175 -9.42 -5.50 -3.22
C GLY A 175 -8.52 -6.69 -3.55
N LYS A 176 -9.01 -7.92 -3.48
CA LYS A 176 -8.19 -9.11 -3.79
C LYS A 176 -7.75 -9.10 -5.26
N SER A 177 -6.45 -9.21 -5.48
CA SER A 177 -5.84 -9.25 -6.81
C SER A 177 -4.65 -10.20 -6.80
N THR A 178 -4.15 -10.59 -7.98
CA THR A 178 -3.02 -11.50 -8.12
C THR A 178 -1.83 -10.79 -8.75
N MET A 179 -0.64 -11.11 -8.24
CA MET A 179 0.61 -10.55 -8.75
C MET A 179 1.72 -11.60 -8.70
N PHE A 180 2.87 -11.28 -9.27
CA PHE A 180 4.11 -12.01 -9.05
C PHE A 180 5.31 -11.05 -9.01
N HIS A 181 6.41 -11.50 -8.42
CA HIS A 181 7.68 -10.78 -8.49
C HIS A 181 8.54 -11.34 -9.61
N ALA A 182 9.33 -10.48 -10.24
CA ALA A 182 10.38 -10.89 -11.16
C ALA A 182 11.69 -10.15 -10.88
N THR A 183 12.78 -10.70 -11.37
CA THR A 183 14.07 -9.99 -11.48
C THR A 183 14.45 -9.97 -12.94
N VAL A 184 14.73 -8.78 -13.46
CA VAL A 184 15.10 -8.55 -14.86
C VAL A 184 16.45 -7.85 -14.92
N VAL A 185 17.13 -7.97 -16.06
CA VAL A 185 18.43 -7.35 -16.31
C VAL A 185 18.45 -6.61 -17.63
N THR A 186 19.18 -5.51 -17.63
CA THR A 186 19.61 -4.76 -18.82
C THR A 186 21.09 -5.07 -19.06
N ALA A 187 21.68 -4.47 -20.10
CA ALA A 187 23.12 -4.56 -20.36
C ALA A 187 23.98 -3.97 -19.21
N SER A 188 23.44 -3.07 -18.37
CA SER A 188 24.22 -2.35 -17.35
C SER A 188 23.80 -2.62 -15.89
N GLN A 189 22.53 -2.97 -15.66
CA GLN A 189 21.97 -3.10 -14.31
C GLN A 189 20.83 -4.12 -14.23
N PHE A 190 20.44 -4.47 -13.01
CA PHE A 190 19.31 -5.34 -12.73
C PHE A 190 18.21 -4.58 -11.98
N PHE A 191 16.99 -5.08 -12.09
CA PHE A 191 15.83 -4.55 -11.39
C PHE A 191 15.02 -5.66 -10.74
N GLN A 192 14.48 -5.38 -9.56
CA GLN A 192 13.35 -6.12 -9.04
C GLN A 192 12.07 -5.55 -9.65
N VAL A 193 11.09 -6.40 -9.94
CA VAL A 193 9.86 -6.02 -10.62
C VAL A 193 8.66 -6.59 -9.85
N LYS A 194 7.69 -5.73 -9.57
CA LYS A 194 6.34 -6.12 -9.14
C LYS A 194 5.46 -6.16 -10.38
N VAL A 195 4.97 -7.34 -10.75
CA VAL A 195 4.06 -7.49 -11.88
C VAL A 195 2.65 -7.65 -11.33
N LEU A 196 1.89 -6.56 -11.33
CA LEU A 196 0.52 -6.45 -10.80
C LEU A 196 -0.54 -6.86 -11.84
N ASN A 197 -0.15 -7.61 -12.87
CA ASN A 197 -1.01 -8.13 -13.91
C ASN A 197 -0.67 -9.61 -14.17
N ALA A 198 -1.54 -10.51 -13.70
CA ALA A 198 -1.33 -11.95 -13.81
C ALA A 198 -1.26 -12.47 -15.25
N ASN A 199 -1.91 -11.78 -16.20
CA ASN A 199 -1.95 -12.17 -17.61
C ASN A 199 -0.57 -12.08 -18.28
N LEU A 200 0.39 -11.38 -17.66
CA LEU A 200 1.75 -11.25 -18.18
C LEU A 200 2.66 -12.42 -17.78
N LYS A 201 2.16 -13.39 -17.00
CA LYS A 201 2.98 -14.46 -16.42
C LYS A 201 3.79 -15.23 -17.46
N GLU A 202 3.22 -15.50 -18.63
CA GLU A 202 3.85 -16.25 -19.72
C GLU A 202 4.94 -15.46 -20.47
N LYS A 203 4.97 -14.14 -20.32
CA LYS A 203 6.03 -13.28 -20.87
C LYS A 203 7.26 -13.27 -19.95
N PHE A 204 7.08 -13.45 -18.65
CA PHE A 204 8.15 -13.46 -17.66
C PHE A 204 8.75 -14.85 -17.45
N ILE A 205 9.23 -15.46 -18.53
CA ILE A 205 9.95 -16.74 -18.52
C ILE A 205 11.45 -16.48 -18.50
N LYS A 206 12.19 -17.26 -17.69
CA LYS A 206 13.65 -17.15 -17.57
C LYS A 206 14.32 -17.15 -18.95
N GLN A 207 15.30 -16.27 -19.14
CA GLN A 207 16.05 -16.00 -20.37
C GLN A 207 15.28 -15.36 -21.53
N LYS A 208 13.94 -15.20 -21.44
CA LYS A 208 13.23 -14.40 -22.45
C LYS A 208 13.65 -12.94 -22.37
N VAL A 209 13.81 -12.33 -23.55
CA VAL A 209 14.01 -10.89 -23.71
C VAL A 209 12.65 -10.27 -24.00
N ILE A 210 12.28 -9.26 -23.22
CA ILE A 210 11.00 -8.57 -23.31
C ILE A 210 11.23 -7.07 -23.33
N THR A 211 10.30 -6.33 -23.91
CA THR A 211 10.27 -4.87 -23.86
C THR A 211 9.13 -4.44 -22.96
N ILE A 212 9.43 -3.58 -21.99
CA ILE A 212 8.48 -3.04 -21.02
C ILE A 212 8.37 -1.53 -21.24
N SER A 213 7.15 -1.00 -21.38
CA SER A 213 6.87 0.45 -21.42
C SER A 213 5.77 0.84 -20.44
N ASP A 214 5.63 2.13 -20.18
CA ASP A 214 4.58 2.70 -19.34
C ASP A 214 4.53 2.07 -17.94
N TYR A 215 5.72 1.83 -17.38
CA TYR A 215 5.92 1.25 -16.05
C TYR A 215 6.23 2.34 -15.02
N PHE A 216 6.05 2.02 -13.75
CA PHE A 216 6.47 2.89 -12.66
C PHE A 216 7.78 2.41 -12.05
N GLU A 217 8.63 3.32 -11.63
CA GLU A 217 9.82 3.00 -10.83
C GLU A 217 9.73 3.67 -9.47
N CYS A 218 9.84 2.89 -8.39
CA CYS A 218 9.86 3.39 -7.02
C CYS A 218 11.08 2.82 -6.28
N LYS A 219 12.02 3.68 -5.91
CA LYS A 219 13.24 3.30 -5.18
C LYS A 219 13.99 2.11 -5.81
N GLY A 220 14.17 2.13 -7.13
CA GLY A 220 14.87 1.08 -7.88
C GLY A 220 14.08 -0.21 -8.08
N ILE A 221 12.78 -0.23 -7.78
CA ILE A 221 11.87 -1.34 -8.07
C ILE A 221 10.89 -0.91 -9.14
N LEU A 222 10.78 -1.72 -10.19
CA LEU A 222 9.82 -1.51 -11.27
C LEU A 222 8.46 -2.06 -10.89
N GLU A 223 7.41 -1.40 -11.32
CA GLU A 223 6.03 -1.81 -11.14
C GLU A 223 5.33 -1.80 -12.50
N VAL A 224 4.95 -3.00 -12.93
CA VAL A 224 4.24 -3.26 -14.19
C VAL A 224 2.79 -3.54 -13.83
N ASN A 225 1.89 -2.66 -14.25
CA ASN A 225 0.46 -2.78 -13.98
C ASN A 225 -0.33 -2.91 -15.29
N GLU A 226 -1.66 -2.90 -15.21
CA GLU A 226 -2.52 -3.09 -16.39
C GLU A 226 -2.39 -2.03 -17.50
N ALA A 227 -1.76 -0.88 -17.23
CA ALA A 227 -1.56 0.17 -18.23
C ALA A 227 -0.14 0.10 -18.82
N SER A 228 0.72 -0.74 -18.24
CA SER A 228 2.04 -1.01 -18.77
C SER A 228 1.93 -1.98 -19.94
N SER A 229 2.77 -1.79 -20.96
CA SER A 229 2.84 -2.71 -22.09
C SER A 229 4.05 -3.62 -21.94
N VAL A 230 3.85 -4.92 -22.19
CA VAL A 230 4.94 -5.91 -22.22
C VAL A 230 4.82 -6.75 -23.48
N SER A 231 5.84 -6.66 -24.33
CA SER A 231 5.97 -7.43 -25.57
C SER A 231 7.22 -8.31 -25.54
N GLU A 232 7.24 -9.37 -26.35
CA GLU A 232 8.49 -10.10 -26.58
C GLU A 232 9.39 -9.26 -27.48
N ALA A 233 10.68 -9.26 -27.18
CA ALA A 233 11.67 -8.62 -28.05
C ALA A 233 11.78 -9.41 -29.36
N GLY A 234 12.04 -8.71 -30.47
CA GLY A 234 12.22 -9.35 -31.77
C GLY A 234 13.40 -10.33 -31.77
N PRO A 235 13.42 -11.33 -32.67
CA PRO A 235 14.45 -12.38 -32.72
C PRO A 235 15.88 -11.82 -32.85
N ASP A 236 16.03 -10.62 -33.39
CA ASP A 236 17.33 -9.96 -33.60
C ASP A 236 17.82 -9.16 -32.38
N GLN A 237 16.96 -8.94 -31.37
CA GLN A 237 17.34 -8.24 -30.13
C GLN A 237 18.04 -9.20 -29.17
N LYS A 238 19.33 -9.47 -29.42
CA LYS A 238 20.21 -10.10 -28.45
C LYS A 238 20.63 -9.08 -27.38
N LEU A 239 20.25 -9.34 -26.13
CA LEU A 239 20.72 -8.57 -24.99
C LEU A 239 21.94 -9.26 -24.37
N GLU A 240 23.13 -8.74 -24.66
CA GLU A 240 24.37 -9.19 -24.01
C GLU A 240 24.45 -8.62 -22.60
N VAL A 241 24.43 -9.51 -21.59
CA VAL A 241 24.46 -9.11 -20.18
C VAL A 241 25.72 -9.64 -19.52
N PRO A 242 26.59 -8.75 -19.00
CA PRO A 242 27.73 -9.14 -18.18
C PRO A 242 27.36 -10.08 -17.03
N ASN A 243 28.13 -11.17 -16.87
CA ASN A 243 27.95 -12.15 -15.78
C ASN A 243 27.97 -11.51 -14.38
N SER A 244 28.71 -10.41 -14.21
CA SER A 244 28.77 -9.65 -12.97
C SER A 244 27.39 -9.09 -12.56
N ILE A 245 26.57 -8.66 -13.52
CA ILE A 245 25.20 -8.17 -13.26
C ILE A 245 24.30 -9.32 -12.82
N ILE A 246 24.37 -10.46 -13.52
CA ILE A 246 23.60 -11.66 -13.19
C ILE A 246 23.95 -12.16 -11.79
N LYS A 247 25.25 -12.13 -11.42
CA LYS A 247 25.71 -12.48 -10.08
C LYS A 247 25.12 -11.54 -9.03
N ARG A 248 25.27 -10.22 -9.19
CA ARG A 248 24.70 -9.21 -8.28
C ARG A 248 23.17 -9.35 -8.11
N ALA A 249 22.43 -9.63 -9.17
CA ALA A 249 20.98 -9.82 -9.12
C ALA A 249 20.53 -11.06 -8.32
N ASN A 250 21.45 -12.00 -8.06
CA ASN A 250 21.22 -13.22 -7.30
C ASN A 250 21.85 -13.19 -5.90
N GLU A 251 22.68 -12.19 -5.60
CA GLU A 251 23.26 -11.98 -4.28
C GLU A 251 22.20 -11.57 -3.27
N THR A 252 22.38 -12.01 -2.03
CA THR A 252 21.55 -11.60 -0.89
C THR A 252 22.30 -10.52 -0.12
N PRO A 253 21.67 -9.38 0.22
CA PRO A 253 22.31 -8.35 1.01
C PRO A 253 22.67 -8.89 2.40
N LYS A 254 23.87 -8.58 2.87
CA LYS A 254 24.34 -8.94 4.22
C LYS A 254 23.55 -8.20 5.29
N ILE A 255 23.28 -8.85 6.42
CA ILE A 255 22.46 -8.29 7.51
C ILE A 255 23.11 -7.04 8.13
N ASP A 256 24.43 -7.00 8.29
CA ASP A 256 25.13 -5.81 8.79
C ASP A 256 24.95 -4.59 7.87
N ASN A 257 24.92 -4.82 6.56
CA ASN A 257 24.65 -3.78 5.57
C ASN A 257 23.19 -3.32 5.65
N LEU A 258 22.23 -4.22 5.93
CA LEU A 258 20.83 -3.84 6.13
C LEU A 258 20.66 -2.89 7.33
N HIS A 259 21.40 -3.10 8.42
CA HIS A 259 21.38 -2.21 9.60
C HIS A 259 21.90 -0.79 9.29
N LYS A 260 22.72 -0.64 8.25
CA LYS A 260 23.25 0.66 7.79
C LYS A 260 22.33 1.36 6.78
N GLN A 261 21.31 0.66 6.27
CA GLN A 261 20.41 1.22 5.26
C GLN A 261 19.30 2.10 5.87
N ALA A 262 18.85 3.07 5.08
CA ALA A 262 17.77 3.96 5.49
C ALA A 262 16.45 3.21 5.69
N SER A 263 15.66 3.67 6.67
CA SER A 263 14.29 3.18 6.84
C SER A 263 13.46 3.42 5.58
N GLY A 264 12.63 2.43 5.26
CA GLY A 264 11.78 2.42 4.09
C GLY A 264 12.44 1.90 2.82
N THR A 265 13.66 1.37 2.90
CA THR A 265 14.30 0.60 1.83
C THR A 265 13.63 -0.77 1.69
N PHE A 266 13.48 -1.24 0.45
CA PHE A 266 12.92 -2.55 0.14
C PHE A 266 14.04 -3.59 0.01
N VAL A 267 13.80 -4.77 0.56
CA VAL A 267 14.78 -5.85 0.66
C VAL A 267 14.22 -7.12 0.04
N TYR A 268 15.07 -7.76 -0.76
CA TYR A 268 14.90 -9.07 -1.36
C TYR A 268 16.12 -9.90 -0.99
N GLY A 269 15.94 -11.19 -0.70
CA GLY A 269 17.08 -12.02 -0.29
C GLY A 269 16.68 -13.40 0.17
N LEU A 270 17.67 -14.28 0.33
CA LEU A 270 17.51 -15.62 0.90
C LEU A 270 18.30 -15.70 2.20
N PHE A 271 17.60 -15.76 3.33
CA PHE A 271 18.21 -15.75 4.64
C PHE A 271 17.92 -17.04 5.39
N GLU A 272 18.82 -17.45 6.27
CA GLU A 272 18.58 -18.61 7.15
C GLU A 272 17.71 -18.18 8.34
N LEU A 273 16.74 -19.00 8.70
CA LEU A 273 15.91 -18.81 9.88
C LEU A 273 16.67 -19.29 11.11
N HIS A 274 17.01 -18.37 11.99
CA HIS A 274 17.61 -18.68 13.28
C HIS A 274 16.55 -19.13 14.29
N GLN A 275 15.51 -18.31 14.47
CA GLN A 275 14.46 -18.55 15.47
C GLN A 275 13.10 -18.06 14.96
N LYS A 276 12.02 -18.76 15.32
CA LYS A 276 10.63 -18.36 15.04
C LYS A 276 9.88 -18.12 16.36
N ARG A 277 9.25 -16.95 16.51
CA ARG A 277 8.42 -16.59 17.67
C ARG A 277 7.02 -16.19 17.19
N VAL A 278 6.01 -16.96 17.55
CA VAL A 278 4.62 -16.74 17.14
C VAL A 278 3.89 -15.95 18.22
N ASN A 279 3.35 -14.78 17.86
CA ASN A 279 2.54 -13.94 18.74
C ASN A 279 1.08 -13.95 18.27
N VAL A 280 0.19 -13.33 19.05
CA VAL A 280 -1.27 -13.32 18.76
C VAL A 280 -1.62 -12.72 17.38
N LYS A 281 -0.91 -11.67 16.93
CA LYS A 281 -1.24 -10.94 15.69
C LYS A 281 -0.18 -11.05 14.59
N ASN A 282 0.99 -11.57 14.92
CA ASN A 282 2.13 -11.60 14.02
C ASN A 282 3.14 -12.69 14.40
N THR A 283 4.10 -12.94 13.53
CA THR A 283 5.22 -13.83 13.79
C THR A 283 6.52 -13.10 13.56
N ILE A 284 7.46 -13.27 14.47
CA ILE A 284 8.82 -12.78 14.34
C ILE A 284 9.69 -13.94 13.86
N TYR A 285 10.26 -13.78 12.67
CA TYR A 285 11.27 -14.68 12.11
C TYR A 285 12.62 -13.99 12.27
N GLU A 286 13.43 -14.44 13.22
CA GLU A 286 14.80 -13.95 13.38
C GLU A 286 15.66 -14.63 12.32
N ILE A 287 16.12 -13.85 11.34
CA ILE A 287 17.01 -14.33 10.29
C ILE A 287 18.46 -14.10 10.68
N GLN A 288 19.36 -14.94 10.17
CA GLN A 288 20.79 -14.84 10.42
C GLN A 288 21.64 -15.02 9.16
N ASP A 289 22.82 -14.42 9.21
CA ASP A 289 23.96 -14.72 8.36
C ASP A 289 25.26 -14.55 9.16
N LYS A 290 26.42 -14.67 8.50
CA LYS A 290 27.73 -14.53 9.17
C LYS A 290 28.00 -13.13 9.74
N THR A 291 27.20 -12.13 9.37
CA THR A 291 27.38 -10.72 9.74
C THR A 291 26.43 -10.26 10.84
N GLY A 292 25.40 -11.04 11.16
CA GLY A 292 24.52 -10.75 12.29
C GLY A 292 23.14 -11.39 12.18
N LYS A 293 22.21 -10.84 12.98
CA LYS A 293 20.81 -11.24 13.02
C LYS A 293 19.88 -10.05 12.78
N MET A 294 18.70 -10.32 12.28
CA MET A 294 17.66 -9.31 12.06
C MET A 294 16.27 -9.93 12.23
N ASP A 295 15.34 -9.18 12.83
CA ASP A 295 13.94 -9.60 12.93
C ASP A 295 13.18 -9.30 11.65
N VAL A 296 12.42 -10.28 11.16
CA VAL A 296 11.40 -10.13 10.12
C VAL A 296 10.02 -10.28 10.75
N VAL A 297 9.19 -9.26 10.60
CA VAL A 297 7.81 -9.23 11.11
C VAL A 297 6.85 -9.68 10.01
N GLY A 298 6.29 -10.87 10.16
CA GLY A 298 5.23 -11.39 9.30
C GLY A 298 3.84 -11.18 9.91
N ASN A 299 2.97 -10.47 9.19
CA ASN A 299 1.57 -10.26 9.53
C ASN A 299 0.66 -10.89 8.46
N GLY A 300 -0.64 -11.03 8.75
CA GLY A 300 -1.63 -11.52 7.79
C GLY A 300 -1.26 -12.87 7.20
N LYS A 301 -1.18 -12.99 5.87
CA LYS A 301 -0.75 -14.23 5.18
C LYS A 301 0.67 -14.70 5.53
N TRP A 302 1.50 -13.83 6.12
CA TRP A 302 2.85 -14.14 6.56
C TRP A 302 2.95 -14.42 8.07
N HIS A 303 1.81 -14.45 8.76
CA HIS A 303 1.72 -14.96 10.12
C HIS A 303 1.80 -16.49 10.11
N ASP A 304 2.57 -17.03 11.05
CA ASP A 304 2.75 -18.45 11.32
C ASP A 304 3.04 -19.35 10.10
N VAL A 305 3.85 -18.85 9.16
CA VAL A 305 4.29 -19.63 7.99
C VAL A 305 4.99 -20.91 8.44
N GLN A 306 4.71 -22.01 7.74
CA GLN A 306 5.30 -23.32 8.04
C GLN A 306 6.80 -23.36 7.73
N CYS A 307 7.62 -23.01 8.70
CA CYS A 307 9.08 -23.07 8.68
C CYS A 307 9.62 -23.46 10.06
N LYS A 308 10.79 -24.10 10.07
CA LYS A 308 11.53 -24.46 11.29
C LYS A 308 12.94 -23.86 11.25
N GLU A 309 13.58 -23.79 12.41
CA GLU A 309 14.96 -23.31 12.53
C GLU A 309 15.89 -24.07 11.56
N GLY A 310 16.81 -23.33 10.95
CA GLY A 310 17.69 -23.81 9.88
C GLY A 310 17.07 -23.84 8.47
N ASP A 311 15.73 -23.76 8.31
CA ASP A 311 15.12 -23.51 7.00
C ASP A 311 15.59 -22.15 6.45
N LYS A 312 15.58 -21.96 5.14
CA LYS A 312 15.86 -20.66 4.53
C LYS A 312 14.57 -19.97 4.09
N LEU A 313 14.46 -18.68 4.38
CA LEU A 313 13.36 -17.82 3.97
C LEU A 313 13.82 -16.96 2.80
N ARG A 314 13.21 -17.16 1.63
CA ARG A 314 13.34 -16.23 0.53
C ARG A 314 12.30 -15.13 0.67
N LEU A 315 12.78 -13.93 0.97
CA LEU A 315 11.98 -12.74 1.18
C LEU A 315 11.93 -11.92 -0.11
N PHE A 316 10.72 -11.48 -0.47
CA PHE A 316 10.48 -10.59 -1.59
C PHE A 316 9.75 -9.34 -1.10
N CYS A 317 10.26 -8.16 -1.47
CA CYS A 317 9.64 -6.87 -1.19
C CYS A 317 9.33 -6.62 0.29
N PHE A 318 10.25 -6.93 1.21
CA PHE A 318 10.11 -6.55 2.62
C PHE A 318 10.64 -5.14 2.84
N LYS A 319 10.05 -4.36 3.74
CA LYS A 319 10.45 -2.96 3.96
C LYS A 319 11.18 -2.82 5.29
N LEU A 320 12.38 -2.24 5.29
CA LEU A 320 13.08 -1.86 6.52
C LEU A 320 12.26 -0.80 7.27
N ARG A 321 12.00 -1.03 8.56
CA ARG A 321 11.27 -0.10 9.43
C ARG A 321 11.91 -0.09 10.82
N THR A 322 12.01 1.09 11.41
CA THR A 322 12.38 1.21 12.82
C THR A 322 11.14 0.95 13.67
N ILE A 323 11.15 -0.14 14.44
CA ILE A 323 10.06 -0.57 15.31
C ILE A 323 10.69 -0.82 16.68
N ASP A 324 10.18 -0.17 17.73
CA ASP A 324 10.73 -0.25 19.09
C ASP A 324 12.23 0.08 19.15
N ARG A 325 12.64 1.15 18.44
CA ARG A 325 14.04 1.61 18.30
C ARG A 325 15.00 0.59 17.66
N LYS A 326 14.50 -0.53 17.13
CA LYS A 326 15.29 -1.52 16.39
C LYS A 326 14.89 -1.53 14.92
N LEU A 327 15.87 -1.66 14.02
CA LEU A 327 15.58 -1.83 12.60
C LEU A 327 15.13 -3.27 12.35
N LYS A 328 13.95 -3.43 11.76
CA LYS A 328 13.34 -4.73 11.43
C LYS A 328 12.88 -4.73 9.98
N LEU A 329 12.75 -5.90 9.39
CA LEU A 329 12.06 -6.08 8.12
C LEU A 329 10.57 -6.28 8.38
N ALA A 330 9.72 -5.43 7.83
CA ALA A 330 8.27 -5.55 7.95
C ALA A 330 7.64 -5.93 6.61
N CYS A 331 6.69 -6.85 6.64
CA CYS A 331 5.88 -7.13 5.45
C CYS A 331 5.03 -5.91 5.04
N VAL A 332 4.80 -5.78 3.74
CA VAL A 332 3.88 -4.85 3.10
C VAL A 332 2.95 -5.63 2.16
N ASP A 333 1.99 -4.97 1.52
CA ASP A 333 0.94 -5.60 0.70
C ASP A 333 1.50 -6.55 -0.37
N HIS A 334 2.58 -6.11 -1.02
CA HIS A 334 3.29 -6.84 -2.06
C HIS A 334 4.38 -7.79 -1.54
N SER A 335 4.53 -8.00 -0.23
CA SER A 335 5.55 -8.92 0.29
C SER A 335 5.20 -10.37 -0.01
N PHE A 336 6.24 -11.19 -0.24
CA PHE A 336 6.12 -12.63 -0.45
C PHE A 336 7.22 -13.39 0.31
N ILE A 337 6.87 -14.49 0.98
CA ILE A 337 7.83 -15.41 1.62
C ILE A 337 7.74 -16.76 0.92
N LYS A 338 8.89 -17.26 0.46
CA LYS A 338 9.04 -18.65 0.01
C LYS A 338 9.99 -19.39 0.93
N VAL A 339 9.50 -20.44 1.57
CA VAL A 339 10.30 -21.30 2.46
C VAL A 339 11.08 -22.31 1.64
N VAL A 340 12.37 -22.41 1.89
CA VAL A 340 13.26 -23.44 1.35
C VAL A 340 13.67 -24.33 2.50
N LYS A 341 13.13 -25.55 2.52
CA LYS A 341 13.35 -26.51 3.60
C LYS A 341 14.80 -26.95 3.66
N ASN A 342 15.38 -26.93 4.85
CA ASN A 342 16.68 -27.54 5.08
C ASN A 342 16.49 -29.07 5.07
N ARG A 343 16.95 -29.72 4.01
CA ARG A 343 17.05 -31.18 3.96
C ARG A 343 18.31 -31.56 4.73
N GLY A 344 18.21 -31.66 6.05
CA GLY A 344 19.25 -32.35 6.82
C GLY A 344 19.45 -33.75 6.24
N ARG A 345 20.69 -34.25 6.19
CA ARG A 345 20.96 -35.67 5.97
C ARG A 345 20.09 -36.45 6.95
N THR A 346 19.14 -37.22 6.42
CA THR A 346 18.44 -38.22 7.20
C THR A 346 19.51 -39.21 7.66
N ASN A 347 19.94 -39.11 8.92
CA ASN A 347 20.62 -40.22 9.55
C ASN A 347 19.56 -41.31 9.68
N GLN A 348 19.59 -42.27 8.75
CA GLN A 348 18.99 -43.58 8.98
C GLN A 348 19.86 -44.24 10.05
N SER A 349 19.29 -44.39 11.24
CA SER A 349 19.80 -45.27 12.28
C SER A 349 19.34 -46.70 12.00
#